data_AF-A0A0G0SRQ0-F1
#
_entry.id   AF-A0A0G0SRQ0-F1
#
_cell.length_a   1.000
_cell.length_b   1.000
_cell.length_c   1.000
_cell.angle_alpha   90.00
_cell.angle_beta   90.00
_cell.angle_gamma   90.00
#
_symmetry.space_group_name_H-M   'P 1'
#
loop_
_entity.id
_entity.type
_entity.pdbx_description
1 polymer ?
#
loop_
_entity_poly.entity_id
_entity_poly.type
_entity_poly.pdbx_seq_one_letter_code
_entity_poly.pdbx_strand_id
1 'polypeptide(L)'
;MSNGVNPYLSIKLFSLGPPTTLLFYLPFTYLNLQLARQVMVILSILSGYLVCFILAHHLSTKNKSAVFLVLASVFVSAFPTRFALAMGHPTIIYTLFFVLLFYAKSDWVKGVWAALIVLFKANFAVILVSYIKQKSRVLLRGLLILSIAVLSSFIIINPAWYIYFIKEKLFALYPGSFRIANLYYYDQTLKVVMARIGLGGLYMPTYVATLVLGLITVFKTQSLSLGILFSIILSPVVWQHYFVLLFPIFVILFGYLTNIKQHFLWAFSLYLWWTEFPWLQGAGVNLVNGVIASHYFFAAVILTYLIAINHDFLTQTKTT
;
A
#
# COMPACT_ATOMS: atom_id res chain seq x y z
N MET A 1 -2.58 13.56 31.79
CA MET A 1 -3.71 13.23 30.90
C MET A 1 -4.15 14.52 30.25
N SER A 2 -3.65 14.86 29.06
CA SER A 2 -4.06 16.11 28.39
C SER A 2 -5.41 15.91 27.70
N ASN A 3 -6.29 16.90 27.86
CA ASN A 3 -7.57 17.05 27.16
C ASN A 3 -7.34 17.34 25.67
N GLY A 4 -6.64 16.44 24.96
CA GLY A 4 -6.45 16.54 23.52
C GLY A 4 -7.79 16.42 22.81
N VAL A 5 -8.09 17.37 21.92
CA VAL A 5 -9.24 17.28 21.02
C VAL A 5 -9.09 16.00 20.19
N ASN A 6 -10.15 15.19 20.12
CA ASN A 6 -10.15 13.98 19.31
C ASN A 6 -9.80 14.33 17.85
N PRO A 7 -8.66 13.86 17.32
CA PRO A 7 -8.18 14.28 15.99
C PRO A 7 -9.15 13.89 14.89
N TYR A 8 -9.96 12.84 15.09
CA TYR A 8 -10.96 12.36 14.15
C TYR A 8 -12.19 13.27 14.03
N LEU A 9 -12.33 14.30 14.87
CA LEU A 9 -13.33 15.35 14.69
C LEU A 9 -12.92 16.36 13.61
N SER A 10 -11.63 16.47 13.30
CA SER A 10 -11.13 17.36 12.25
C SER A 10 -11.30 16.73 10.87
N ILE A 11 -11.94 17.45 9.95
CA ILE A 11 -12.08 17.05 8.54
C ILE A 11 -10.70 16.84 7.89
N LYS A 12 -9.69 17.61 8.31
CA LYS A 12 -8.32 17.53 7.78
C LYS A 12 -7.57 16.25 8.17
N LEU A 13 -8.02 15.55 9.22
CA LEU A 13 -7.40 14.31 9.72
C LEU A 13 -8.30 13.09 9.45
N PHE A 14 -9.27 13.21 8.54
CA PHE A 14 -10.19 12.13 8.21
C PHE A 14 -9.49 10.87 7.65
N SER A 15 -8.32 11.04 7.02
CA SER A 15 -7.53 9.96 6.43
C SER A 15 -6.37 9.45 7.31
N LEU A 16 -6.32 9.82 8.60
CA LEU A 16 -5.16 9.57 9.48
C LEU A 16 -4.88 8.07 9.75
N GLY A 17 -5.80 7.17 9.43
CA GLY A 17 -5.69 5.75 9.76
C GLY A 17 -6.15 5.46 11.21
N PRO A 18 -5.85 4.26 11.75
CA PRO A 18 -6.18 3.91 13.13
C PRO A 18 -5.39 4.77 14.14
N PRO A 19 -5.85 4.93 15.40
CA PRO A 19 -5.15 5.79 16.37
C PRO A 19 -3.71 5.35 16.65
N THR A 20 -3.38 4.07 16.49
CA THR A 20 -2.00 3.55 16.57
C THR A 20 -1.04 4.24 15.60
N THR A 21 -1.51 4.79 14.49
CA THR A 21 -0.67 5.52 13.53
C THR A 21 -0.02 6.75 14.16
N LEU A 22 -0.63 7.35 15.19
CA LEU A 22 -0.05 8.47 15.94
C LEU A 22 1.28 8.10 16.61
N LEU A 23 1.50 6.83 16.97
CA LEU A 23 2.73 6.39 17.62
C LEU A 23 3.96 6.63 16.75
N PHE A 24 3.84 6.53 15.43
CA PHE A 24 4.95 6.81 14.52
C PHE A 24 5.29 8.28 14.41
N TYR A 25 4.29 9.14 14.53
CA TYR A 25 4.49 10.59 14.48
C TYR A 25 4.90 11.17 15.83
N LEU A 26 4.82 10.39 16.92
CA LEU A 26 5.16 10.83 18.26
C LEU A 26 6.60 11.38 18.37
N PRO A 27 7.66 10.76 17.81
CA PRO A 27 9.00 11.36 17.87
C PRO A 27 9.09 12.73 17.18
N PHE A 28 8.20 13.00 16.21
CA PHE A 28 8.18 14.25 15.46
C PHE A 28 7.42 15.37 16.19
N THR A 29 6.72 15.10 17.29
CA THR A 29 5.99 16.14 18.03
C THR A 29 6.93 17.14 18.72
N TYR A 30 8.20 16.78 18.87
CA TYR A 30 9.24 17.65 19.43
C TYR A 30 9.90 18.56 18.38
N LEU A 31 9.56 18.39 17.10
CA LEU A 31 10.09 19.16 15.99
C LEU A 31 9.03 20.15 15.50
N ASN A 32 9.47 21.31 15.00
CA ASN A 32 8.55 22.17 14.24
C ASN A 32 8.15 21.47 12.92
N LEU A 33 7.00 21.86 12.35
CA LEU A 33 6.43 21.20 11.17
C LEU A 33 7.41 21.16 9.97
N GLN A 34 8.19 22.22 9.76
CA GLN A 34 9.14 22.30 8.67
C GLN A 34 10.28 21.29 8.84
N LEU A 35 10.86 21.21 10.03
CA LEU A 35 11.92 20.27 10.36
C LEU A 35 11.40 18.83 10.34
N ALA A 36 10.21 18.57 10.89
CA ALA A 36 9.57 17.26 10.82
C ALA A 36 9.40 16.78 9.37
N ARG A 37 8.95 17.68 8.47
CA ARG A 37 8.84 17.39 7.04
C ARG A 37 10.20 17.09 6.41
N GLN A 38 11.23 17.89 6.70
CA GLN A 38 12.58 17.66 6.17
C GLN A 38 13.15 16.31 6.62
N VAL A 39 13.03 15.98 7.92
CA VAL A 39 13.45 14.68 8.45
C VAL A 39 12.68 13.54 7.78
N MET A 40 11.36 13.67 7.60
CA MET A 40 10.55 12.65 6.93
C MET A 40 10.97 12.43 5.46
N VAL A 41 11.29 13.51 4.75
CA VAL A 41 11.81 13.43 3.37
C VAL A 41 13.16 12.72 3.34
N ILE A 42 14.10 13.07 4.24
CA ILE A 42 15.41 12.43 4.32
C ILE A 42 15.25 10.93 4.62
N LEU A 43 14.44 10.56 5.62
CA LEU A 43 14.16 9.17 5.95
C LEU A 43 13.52 8.41 4.79
N SER A 44 12.65 9.06 4.02
CA SER A 44 12.03 8.47 2.83
C SER A 44 13.04 8.27 1.70
N ILE A 45 13.95 9.21 1.46
CA ILE A 45 15.02 9.05 0.46
C ILE A 45 15.94 7.87 0.84
N LEU A 46 16.41 7.84 2.09
CA LEU A 46 17.25 6.74 2.59
C LEU A 46 16.53 5.39 2.48
N SER A 47 15.24 5.35 2.83
CA SER A 47 14.41 4.15 2.70
C SER A 47 14.26 3.70 1.25
N GLY A 48 14.08 4.65 0.31
CA GLY A 48 13.97 4.36 -1.12
C GLY A 48 15.24 3.74 -1.71
N TYR A 49 16.40 4.30 -1.36
CA TYR A 49 17.68 3.71 -1.75
C TYR A 49 17.90 2.33 -1.10
N LEU A 50 17.54 2.16 0.18
CA LEU A 50 17.65 0.87 0.85
C LEU A 50 16.72 -0.19 0.24
N VAL A 51 15.50 0.18 -0.16
CA VAL A 51 14.58 -0.67 -0.95
C VAL A 51 15.26 -1.16 -2.22
N CYS A 52 15.81 -0.25 -3.02
CA CYS A 52 16.49 -0.60 -4.27
C CYS A 52 17.73 -1.47 -4.02
N PHE A 53 18.49 -1.18 -2.97
CA PHE A 53 19.69 -1.93 -2.60
C PHE A 53 19.36 -3.38 -2.23
N ILE A 54 18.36 -3.60 -1.37
CA ILE A 54 17.92 -4.94 -0.96
C ILE A 54 17.39 -5.72 -2.16
N LEU A 55 16.54 -5.10 -2.99
CA LEU A 55 16.00 -5.74 -4.19
C LEU A 55 17.10 -6.11 -5.19
N ALA A 56 18.08 -5.24 -5.43
CA ALA A 56 19.21 -5.53 -6.32
C ALA A 56 20.05 -6.71 -5.84
N HIS A 57 20.29 -6.82 -4.52
CA HIS A 57 21.02 -7.94 -3.92
C HIS A 57 20.29 -9.27 -4.07
N HIS A 58 18.96 -9.25 -4.11
CA HIS A 58 18.16 -10.45 -4.33
C HIS A 58 17.95 -10.81 -5.80
N LEU A 59 17.94 -9.82 -6.70
CA LEU A 59 17.74 -10.05 -8.13
C LEU A 59 19.00 -10.53 -8.86
N SER A 60 20.19 -10.09 -8.44
CA SER A 60 21.45 -10.48 -9.10
C SER A 60 22.57 -10.69 -8.09
N THR A 61 23.35 -11.76 -8.26
CA THR A 61 24.55 -12.00 -7.44
C THR A 61 25.80 -11.30 -7.99
N LYS A 62 25.89 -11.13 -9.33
CA LYS A 62 27.09 -10.60 -10.01
C LYS A 62 27.03 -9.10 -10.30
N ASN A 63 25.88 -8.57 -10.72
CA ASN A 63 25.75 -7.19 -11.23
C ASN A 63 24.95 -6.26 -10.29
N LYS A 64 25.09 -6.47 -8.98
CA LYS A 64 24.29 -5.77 -7.95
C LYS A 64 24.30 -4.26 -8.08
N SER A 65 25.47 -3.66 -8.35
CA SER A 65 25.59 -2.21 -8.48
C SER A 65 24.86 -1.67 -9.70
N ALA A 66 24.98 -2.33 -10.85
CA ALA A 66 24.28 -1.93 -12.07
C ALA A 66 22.76 -2.08 -11.91
N VAL A 67 22.31 -3.21 -11.34
CA VAL A 67 20.88 -3.43 -11.03
C VAL A 67 20.37 -2.39 -10.04
N PHE A 68 21.13 -2.07 -8.99
CA PHE A 68 20.79 -1.01 -8.04
C PHE A 68 20.60 0.34 -8.73
N LEU A 69 21.52 0.74 -9.61
CA LEU A 69 21.43 2.00 -10.34
C LEU A 69 20.19 2.05 -11.25
N VAL A 70 19.88 0.95 -11.94
CA VAL A 70 18.66 0.84 -12.77
C VAL A 70 17.41 0.95 -11.89
N LEU A 71 17.33 0.17 -10.81
CA LEU A 71 16.19 0.20 -9.89
C LEU A 71 16.00 1.56 -9.24
N ALA A 72 17.08 2.20 -8.79
CA ALA A 72 17.04 3.54 -8.21
C ALA A 72 16.58 4.59 -9.24
N SER A 73 17.05 4.49 -10.49
CA SER A 73 16.64 5.40 -11.57
C SER A 73 15.15 5.27 -11.88
N VAL A 74 14.64 4.04 -12.00
CA VAL A 74 13.20 3.79 -12.20
C VAL A 74 12.40 4.26 -10.99
N PHE A 75 12.85 3.95 -9.78
CA PHE A 75 12.15 4.30 -8.54
C PHE A 75 12.03 5.82 -8.37
N VAL A 76 13.13 6.57 -8.52
CA VAL A 76 13.16 8.03 -8.32
C VAL A 76 12.48 8.78 -9.46
N SER A 77 12.47 8.26 -10.69
CA SER A 77 11.76 8.88 -11.81
C SER A 77 10.24 8.67 -11.77
N ALA A 78 9.78 7.57 -11.16
CA ALA A 78 8.36 7.24 -11.05
C ALA A 78 7.55 8.34 -10.35
N PHE A 79 6.41 8.71 -10.94
CA PHE A 79 5.55 9.73 -10.36
C PHE A 79 5.13 9.44 -8.91
N PRO A 80 4.65 8.22 -8.53
CA PRO A 80 4.25 7.94 -7.15
C PRO A 80 5.35 8.22 -6.12
N THR A 81 6.61 7.96 -6.48
CA THR A 81 7.78 8.23 -5.64
C THR A 81 8.03 9.72 -5.52
N ARG A 82 8.12 10.44 -6.65
CA ARG A 82 8.33 11.90 -6.66
C ARG A 82 7.24 12.63 -5.88
N PHE A 83 5.99 12.21 -6.06
CA PHE A 83 4.85 12.77 -5.36
C PHE A 83 4.89 12.46 -3.86
N ALA A 84 5.23 11.23 -3.46
CA ALA A 84 5.42 10.88 -2.03
C ALA A 84 6.49 11.75 -1.36
N LEU A 85 7.64 11.95 -2.02
CA LEU A 85 8.73 12.80 -1.54
C LEU A 85 8.31 14.27 -1.44
N ALA A 86 7.66 14.80 -2.47
CA ALA A 86 7.17 16.18 -2.48
C ALA A 86 6.19 16.44 -1.32
N MET A 87 5.33 15.46 -1.03
CA MET A 87 4.37 15.51 0.07
C MET A 87 4.99 15.24 1.45
N GLY A 88 6.24 14.77 1.51
CA GLY A 88 6.86 14.31 2.76
C GLY A 88 6.12 13.15 3.40
N HIS A 89 5.48 12.29 2.60
CA HIS A 89 4.62 11.22 3.09
C HIS A 89 5.45 9.94 3.37
N PRO A 90 5.23 9.22 4.48
CA PRO A 90 6.02 8.04 4.86
C PRO A 90 5.78 6.78 4.01
N THR A 91 5.13 6.86 2.84
CA THR A 91 4.81 5.65 2.05
C THR A 91 6.04 4.94 1.49
N ILE A 92 7.13 5.66 1.27
CA ILE A 92 8.40 5.04 0.88
C ILE A 92 9.00 4.23 2.04
N ILE A 93 8.87 4.73 3.28
CA ILE A 93 9.26 3.97 4.48
C ILE A 93 8.42 2.70 4.60
N TYR A 94 7.12 2.76 4.28
CA TYR A 94 6.27 1.56 4.25
C TYR A 94 6.69 0.58 3.15
N THR A 95 7.15 1.08 2.01
CA THR A 95 7.72 0.23 0.95
C THR A 95 8.92 -0.55 1.47
N LEU A 96 9.79 0.09 2.28
CA LEU A 96 10.88 -0.60 2.96
C LEU A 96 10.37 -1.69 3.91
N PHE A 97 9.33 -1.44 4.71
CA PHE A 97 8.76 -2.47 5.59
C PHE A 97 8.24 -3.68 4.81
N PHE A 98 7.63 -3.47 3.63
CA PHE A 98 7.23 -4.60 2.77
C PHE A 98 8.43 -5.38 2.25
N VAL A 99 9.48 -4.72 1.78
CA VAL A 99 10.71 -5.39 1.33
C VAL A 99 11.34 -6.20 2.47
N LEU A 100 11.43 -5.62 3.67
CA LEU A 100 11.93 -6.33 4.85
C LEU A 100 11.03 -7.51 5.24
N LEU A 101 9.71 -7.40 5.06
CA LEU A 101 8.77 -8.50 5.26
C LEU A 101 8.98 -9.64 4.25
N PHE A 102 9.18 -9.31 2.96
CA PHE A 102 9.44 -10.31 1.91
C PHE A 102 10.67 -11.15 2.21
N TYR A 103 11.76 -10.52 2.65
CA TYR A 103 13.07 -11.15 2.78
C TYR A 103 13.49 -11.51 4.21
N ALA A 104 12.67 -11.20 5.21
CA ALA A 104 12.93 -11.65 6.58
C ALA A 104 13.03 -13.19 6.65
N LYS A 105 14.03 -13.70 7.37
CA LYS A 105 14.25 -15.16 7.49
C LYS A 105 13.49 -15.78 8.65
N SER A 106 13.45 -15.08 9.80
CA SER A 106 12.78 -15.57 11.00
C SER A 106 11.29 -15.24 10.99
N ASP A 107 10.46 -16.21 11.38
CA ASP A 107 9.02 -16.01 11.56
C ASP A 107 8.72 -14.88 12.57
N TRP A 108 9.63 -14.58 13.50
CA TRP A 108 9.48 -13.48 14.47
C TRP A 108 9.61 -12.13 13.80
N VAL A 109 10.69 -11.96 13.04
CA VAL A 109 10.96 -10.73 12.29
C VAL A 109 9.86 -10.48 11.25
N LYS A 110 9.34 -11.53 10.59
CA LYS A 110 8.15 -11.41 9.72
C LYS A 110 6.92 -10.92 10.48
N GLY A 111 6.65 -11.49 11.67
CA GLY A 111 5.55 -11.06 12.52
C GLY A 111 5.65 -9.59 12.91
N VAL A 112 6.85 -9.12 13.26
CA VAL A 112 7.14 -7.70 13.56
C VAL A 112 6.82 -6.81 12.37
N TRP A 113 7.37 -7.10 11.19
CA TRP A 113 7.12 -6.25 10.01
C TRP A 113 5.65 -6.25 9.58
N ALA A 114 4.99 -7.40 9.62
CA ALA A 114 3.56 -7.50 9.33
C ALA A 114 2.72 -6.66 10.32
N ALA A 115 3.03 -6.75 11.61
CA ALA A 115 2.37 -5.94 12.65
C ALA A 115 2.58 -4.44 12.42
N LEU A 116 3.83 -4.01 12.18
CA LEU A 116 4.14 -2.60 11.91
C LEU A 116 3.32 -2.08 10.74
N ILE A 117 3.31 -2.77 9.60
CA ILE A 117 2.52 -2.40 8.42
C ILE A 117 1.03 -2.22 8.76
N VAL A 118 0.44 -3.12 9.55
CA VAL A 118 -0.98 -3.05 9.94
C VAL A 118 -1.25 -1.91 10.93
N LEU A 119 -0.35 -1.62 11.87
CA LEU A 119 -0.47 -0.49 12.81
C LEU A 119 -0.50 0.86 12.08
N PHE A 120 0.19 0.95 10.96
CA PHE A 120 0.20 2.12 10.09
C PHE A 120 -1.06 2.28 9.25
N LYS A 121 -1.55 1.17 8.68
CA LYS A 121 -2.77 1.20 7.88
C LYS A 121 -3.52 -0.11 8.05
N ALA A 122 -4.64 -0.03 8.74
CA ALA A 122 -5.44 -1.20 9.11
C ALA A 122 -5.91 -2.04 7.91
N ASN A 123 -6.10 -1.43 6.73
CA ASN A 123 -6.46 -2.16 5.49
C ASN A 123 -5.38 -3.16 5.05
N PHE A 124 -4.12 -3.02 5.50
CA PHE A 124 -3.09 -4.03 5.28
C PHE A 124 -3.27 -5.28 6.13
N ALA A 125 -4.28 -5.38 7.00
CA ALA A 125 -4.60 -6.62 7.71
C ALA A 125 -4.87 -7.80 6.75
N VAL A 126 -5.23 -7.53 5.49
CA VAL A 126 -5.37 -8.56 4.43
C VAL A 126 -4.07 -9.34 4.23
N ILE A 127 -2.88 -8.75 4.46
CA ILE A 127 -1.61 -9.49 4.38
C ILE A 127 -1.54 -10.65 5.39
N LEU A 128 -2.22 -10.55 6.53
CA LEU A 128 -2.19 -11.58 7.56
C LEU A 128 -2.84 -12.89 7.08
N VAL A 129 -3.77 -12.78 6.11
CA VAL A 129 -4.44 -13.92 5.48
C VAL A 129 -3.45 -14.81 4.72
N SER A 130 -2.36 -14.23 4.18
CA SER A 130 -1.34 -14.99 3.45
C SER A 130 -0.51 -15.92 4.36
N TYR A 131 -0.65 -15.81 5.68
CA TYR A 131 0.10 -16.62 6.64
C TYR A 131 -0.74 -17.68 7.36
N ILE A 132 -2.06 -17.71 7.16
CA ILE A 132 -2.98 -18.57 7.94
C ILE A 132 -2.60 -20.05 7.82
N LYS A 133 -2.34 -20.56 6.61
CA LYS A 133 -2.10 -22.01 6.41
C LYS A 133 -0.64 -22.41 6.58
N GLN A 134 0.27 -21.69 5.93
CA GLN A 134 1.65 -22.16 5.79
C GLN A 134 2.60 -21.64 6.87
N LYS A 135 2.24 -20.55 7.56
CA LYS A 135 3.13 -19.82 8.47
C LYS A 135 2.34 -19.22 9.64
N SER A 136 1.47 -20.02 10.26
CA SER A 136 0.59 -19.57 11.36
C SER A 136 1.36 -18.95 12.54
N ARG A 137 2.61 -19.35 12.77
CA ARG A 137 3.50 -18.71 13.76
C ARG A 137 3.76 -17.22 13.45
N VAL A 138 3.93 -16.86 12.18
CA VAL A 138 4.07 -15.45 11.74
C VAL A 138 2.80 -14.68 12.07
N LEU A 139 1.63 -15.26 11.76
CA LEU A 139 0.34 -14.67 12.07
C LEU A 139 0.17 -14.44 13.57
N LEU A 140 0.38 -15.47 14.40
CA LEU A 140 0.25 -15.37 15.86
C LEU A 140 1.19 -14.32 16.45
N ARG A 141 2.45 -14.27 15.99
CA ARG A 141 3.43 -13.28 16.43
C ARG A 141 3.03 -11.87 15.99
N GLY A 142 2.55 -11.70 14.76
CA GLY A 142 2.03 -10.43 14.28
C GLY A 142 0.83 -9.94 15.10
N LEU A 143 -0.14 -10.82 15.38
CA LEU A 143 -1.29 -10.51 16.24
C LEU A 143 -0.87 -10.17 17.67
N LEU A 144 0.08 -10.90 18.25
CA LEU A 144 0.62 -10.60 19.58
C LEU A 144 1.24 -9.20 19.62
N ILE A 145 2.09 -8.86 18.64
CA ILE A 145 2.74 -7.54 18.56
C ILE A 145 1.71 -6.43 18.34
N LEU A 146 0.71 -6.66 17.48
CA LEU A 146 -0.41 -5.74 17.28
C LEU A 146 -1.14 -5.47 18.59
N SER A 147 -1.50 -6.52 19.33
CA SER A 147 -2.17 -6.40 20.63
C SER A 147 -1.31 -5.64 21.63
N ILE A 148 -0.02 -5.97 21.74
CA ILE A 148 0.91 -5.27 22.63
C ILE A 148 0.99 -3.78 22.26
N ALA A 149 1.11 -3.45 20.97
CA ALA A 149 1.19 -2.07 20.52
C ALA A 149 -0.11 -1.28 20.76
N VAL A 150 -1.27 -1.90 20.55
CA VAL A 150 -2.57 -1.26 20.87
C VAL A 150 -2.69 -1.04 22.37
N LEU A 151 -2.38 -2.05 23.19
CA LEU A 151 -2.46 -1.93 24.65
C LEU A 151 -1.48 -0.89 25.20
N SER A 152 -0.23 -0.89 24.72
CA SER A 152 0.77 0.09 25.14
C SER A 152 0.41 1.51 24.68
N SER A 153 -0.29 1.65 23.55
CA SER A 153 -0.75 2.94 23.09
C SER A 153 -1.73 3.61 24.05
N PHE A 154 -2.48 2.87 24.88
CA PHE A 154 -3.43 3.43 25.84
C PHE A 154 -2.77 4.29 26.92
N ILE A 155 -1.44 4.16 27.10
CA ILE A 155 -0.65 5.04 27.97
C ILE A 155 -0.64 6.48 27.44
N ILE A 156 -0.69 6.66 26.13
CA ILE A 156 -0.48 7.95 25.44
C ILE A 156 -1.74 8.42 24.70
N ILE A 157 -2.51 7.49 24.14
CA ILE A 157 -3.66 7.72 23.27
C ILE A 157 -4.94 7.42 24.04
N ASN A 158 -5.87 8.38 24.05
CA ASN A 158 -7.15 8.22 24.73
C ASN A 158 -7.97 7.05 24.13
N PRO A 159 -8.35 6.04 24.92
CA PRO A 159 -9.15 4.89 24.45
C PRO A 159 -10.46 5.29 23.74
N ALA A 160 -11.08 6.41 24.11
CA ALA A 160 -12.29 6.90 23.44
C ALA A 160 -12.08 7.19 21.95
N TRP A 161 -10.85 7.54 21.54
CA TRP A 161 -10.52 7.78 20.13
C TRP A 161 -10.55 6.49 19.31
N TYR A 162 -10.22 5.35 19.91
CA TYR A 162 -10.36 4.04 19.26
C TYR A 162 -11.83 3.69 19.02
N ILE A 163 -12.66 3.88 20.04
CA ILE A 163 -14.11 3.63 19.94
C ILE A 163 -14.70 4.53 18.86
N TYR A 164 -14.37 5.82 18.87
CA TYR A 164 -14.83 6.77 17.86
C TYR A 164 -14.34 6.42 16.46
N PHE A 165 -13.06 6.09 16.30
CA PHE A 165 -12.52 5.66 15.01
C PHE A 165 -13.28 4.45 14.45
N ILE A 166 -13.51 3.42 15.26
CA ILE A 166 -14.22 2.21 14.82
C ILE A 166 -15.67 2.56 14.44
N LYS A 167 -16.41 3.25 15.32
CA LYS A 167 -17.85 3.52 15.10
C LYS A 167 -18.10 4.53 13.99
N GLU A 168 -17.38 5.65 14.00
CA GLU A 168 -17.72 6.84 13.21
C GLU A 168 -16.84 7.03 11.97
N LYS A 169 -15.65 6.41 11.91
CA LYS A 169 -14.73 6.58 10.77
C LYS A 169 -14.60 5.33 9.93
N LEU A 170 -14.28 4.20 10.56
CA LEU A 170 -14.03 2.96 9.83
C LEU A 170 -15.26 2.57 9.01
N PHE A 171 -16.46 2.60 9.60
CA PHE A 171 -17.69 2.28 8.87
C PHE A 171 -18.15 3.39 7.91
N ALA A 172 -17.93 4.66 8.24
CA ALA A 172 -18.31 5.79 7.39
C ALA A 172 -17.43 5.94 6.12
N LEU A 173 -16.25 5.32 6.13
CA LEU A 173 -15.37 5.24 4.97
C LEU A 173 -15.91 4.32 3.86
N TYR A 174 -16.88 3.45 4.17
CA TYR A 174 -17.43 2.46 3.25
C TYR A 174 -18.76 2.82 2.51
N PRO A 175 -19.71 3.66 2.97
CA PRO A 175 -21.03 3.72 2.32
C PRO A 175 -21.16 4.83 1.28
N GLY A 176 -21.99 4.54 0.27
CA GLY A 176 -22.69 5.53 -0.56
C GLY A 176 -22.28 5.54 -2.04
N SER A 177 -23.27 5.39 -2.92
CA SER A 177 -23.15 5.74 -4.34
C SER A 177 -22.62 7.18 -4.44
N PHE A 178 -21.49 7.35 -5.10
CA PHE A 178 -20.80 8.62 -5.18
C PHE A 178 -20.91 9.15 -6.61
N ARG A 179 -21.47 10.34 -6.75
CA ARG A 179 -21.38 11.11 -7.99
C ARG A 179 -20.25 12.10 -7.82
N ILE A 180 -19.30 12.06 -8.74
CA ILE A 180 -18.17 12.97 -8.72
C ILE A 180 -18.48 14.17 -9.60
N ALA A 181 -18.35 15.38 -9.06
CA ALA A 181 -18.49 16.61 -9.84
C ALA A 181 -17.25 16.86 -10.73
N ASN A 182 -16.07 16.39 -10.31
CA ASN A 182 -14.79 16.54 -11.00
C ASN A 182 -14.12 15.17 -11.18
N LEU A 183 -12.99 15.10 -11.90
CA LEU A 183 -12.29 13.83 -12.10
C LEU A 183 -11.59 13.29 -10.84
N TYR A 184 -11.28 14.14 -9.86
CA TYR A 184 -10.56 13.78 -8.61
C TYR A 184 -9.26 12.99 -8.87
N TYR A 185 -8.51 13.30 -9.92
CA TYR A 185 -7.39 12.53 -10.49
C TYR A 185 -6.47 11.81 -9.48
N TYR A 186 -6.13 12.47 -8.36
CA TYR A 186 -5.23 11.91 -7.34
C TYR A 186 -5.81 10.75 -6.50
N ASP A 187 -7.13 10.64 -6.39
CA ASP A 187 -7.79 9.55 -5.68
C ASP A 187 -7.93 8.33 -6.61
N GLN A 188 -7.50 7.17 -6.16
CA GLN A 188 -7.44 5.92 -6.92
C GLN A 188 -8.22 4.81 -6.21
N THR A 189 -9.07 5.17 -5.25
CA THR A 189 -9.98 4.23 -4.59
C THR A 189 -10.91 3.58 -5.60
N LEU A 190 -11.28 2.32 -5.36
CA LEU A 190 -12.30 1.64 -6.17
C LEU A 190 -13.59 2.47 -6.30
N LYS A 191 -14.00 3.15 -5.23
CA LYS A 191 -15.16 4.06 -5.21
C LYS A 191 -15.04 5.17 -6.27
N VAL A 192 -13.92 5.89 -6.30
CA VAL A 192 -13.68 6.98 -7.25
C VAL A 192 -13.48 6.44 -8.66
N VAL A 193 -12.73 5.35 -8.84
CA VAL A 193 -12.54 4.69 -10.14
C VAL A 193 -13.89 4.31 -10.76
N MET A 194 -14.76 3.64 -10.00
CA MET A 194 -16.08 3.24 -10.49
C MET A 194 -16.97 4.42 -10.83
N ALA A 195 -16.95 5.48 -10.01
CA ALA A 195 -17.74 6.67 -10.27
C ALA A 195 -17.25 7.43 -11.52
N ARG A 196 -15.93 7.46 -11.81
CA ARG A 196 -15.37 8.07 -13.04
C ARG A 196 -15.83 7.38 -14.32
N ILE A 197 -15.96 6.06 -14.28
CA ILE A 197 -16.35 5.25 -15.45
C ILE A 197 -17.88 5.06 -15.56
N GLY A 198 -18.67 5.80 -14.77
CA GLY A 198 -20.13 5.73 -14.82
C GLY A 198 -20.75 4.53 -14.08
N LEU A 199 -19.95 3.77 -13.32
CA LEU A 199 -20.38 2.58 -12.58
C LEU A 199 -20.51 2.83 -11.06
N GLY A 200 -20.57 4.10 -10.61
CA GLY A 200 -20.61 4.45 -9.18
C GLY A 200 -21.78 3.81 -8.40
N GLY A 201 -22.90 3.51 -9.07
CA GLY A 201 -24.03 2.80 -8.47
C GLY A 201 -23.76 1.33 -8.12
N LEU A 202 -22.76 0.71 -8.76
CA LEU A 202 -22.37 -0.68 -8.54
C LEU A 202 -21.25 -0.84 -7.50
N TYR A 203 -20.81 0.25 -6.88
CA TYR A 203 -19.64 0.25 -6.00
C TYR A 203 -19.72 -0.79 -4.87
N MET A 204 -20.82 -0.83 -4.12
CA MET A 204 -20.94 -1.77 -2.99
C MET A 204 -20.89 -3.24 -3.44
N PRO A 205 -21.69 -3.67 -4.44
CA PRO A 205 -21.57 -5.02 -4.99
C PRO A 205 -20.14 -5.36 -5.46
N THR A 206 -19.48 -4.46 -6.20
CA THR A 206 -18.12 -4.70 -6.70
C THR A 206 -17.09 -4.73 -5.58
N TYR A 207 -17.23 -3.87 -4.56
CA TYR A 207 -16.35 -3.87 -3.39
C TYR A 207 -16.47 -5.19 -2.62
N VAL A 208 -17.69 -5.66 -2.32
CA VAL A 208 -17.93 -6.93 -1.62
C VAL A 208 -17.40 -8.10 -2.45
N ALA A 209 -17.67 -8.14 -3.76
CA ALA A 209 -17.15 -9.17 -4.64
C ALA A 209 -15.62 -9.18 -4.65
N THR A 210 -14.98 -8.01 -4.78
CA THR A 210 -13.51 -7.88 -4.78
C THR A 210 -12.92 -8.29 -3.43
N LEU A 211 -13.57 -7.94 -2.32
CA LEU A 211 -13.14 -8.32 -0.97
C LEU A 211 -13.18 -9.84 -0.79
N VAL A 212 -14.32 -10.46 -1.11
CA VAL A 212 -14.49 -11.91 -0.96
C VAL A 212 -13.54 -12.68 -1.88
N LEU A 213 -13.50 -12.32 -3.17
CA LEU A 213 -12.61 -12.95 -4.14
C LEU A 213 -11.14 -12.73 -3.76
N GLY A 214 -10.78 -11.53 -3.30
CA GLY A 214 -9.43 -11.22 -2.84
C GLY A 214 -9.02 -12.04 -1.63
N LEU A 215 -9.85 -12.11 -0.59
CA LEU A 215 -9.58 -12.91 0.59
C LEU A 215 -9.46 -14.40 0.26
N ILE A 216 -10.37 -14.94 -0.56
CA ILE A 216 -10.31 -16.33 -1.03
C ILE A 216 -9.01 -16.58 -1.80
N THR A 217 -8.66 -15.67 -2.72
CA THR A 217 -7.45 -15.81 -3.55
C THR A 217 -6.20 -15.76 -2.68
N VAL A 218 -6.07 -14.78 -1.79
CA VAL A 218 -4.93 -14.67 -0.85
C VAL A 218 -4.87 -15.88 0.08
N PHE A 219 -6.00 -16.38 0.57
CA PHE A 219 -6.05 -17.57 1.40
C PHE A 219 -5.66 -18.85 0.66
N LYS A 220 -6.10 -19.03 -0.60
CA LYS A 220 -5.72 -20.20 -1.40
C LYS A 220 -4.25 -20.16 -1.80
N THR A 221 -3.79 -18.99 -2.26
CA THR A 221 -2.43 -18.80 -2.79
C THR A 221 -1.38 -18.63 -1.70
N GLN A 222 -1.76 -18.11 -0.52
CA GLN A 222 -0.82 -17.69 0.53
C GLN A 222 0.22 -16.66 0.01
N SER A 223 -0.11 -15.92 -1.06
CA SER A 223 0.79 -14.94 -1.68
C SER A 223 0.77 -13.62 -0.94
N LEU A 224 1.92 -13.21 -0.40
CA LEU A 224 2.08 -11.91 0.25
C LEU A 224 1.85 -10.76 -0.75
N SER A 225 2.35 -10.89 -1.98
CA SER A 225 2.18 -9.86 -3.02
C SER A 225 0.71 -9.61 -3.34
N LEU A 226 -0.10 -10.68 -3.43
CA LEU A 226 -1.55 -10.55 -3.60
C LEU A 226 -2.19 -9.91 -2.37
N GLY A 227 -1.74 -10.26 -1.16
CA GLY A 227 -2.21 -9.62 0.08
C GLY A 227 -2.00 -8.09 0.05
N ILE A 228 -0.83 -7.63 -0.40
CA ILE A 228 -0.51 -6.20 -0.53
C ILE A 228 -1.38 -5.54 -1.60
N LEU A 229 -1.51 -6.15 -2.79
CA LEU A 229 -2.33 -5.62 -3.89
C LEU A 229 -3.79 -5.46 -3.48
N PHE A 230 -4.39 -6.51 -2.90
CA PHE A 230 -5.76 -6.43 -2.40
C PHE A 230 -5.91 -5.43 -1.25
N SER A 231 -4.90 -5.28 -0.38
CA SER A 231 -4.92 -4.23 0.65
C SER A 231 -5.01 -2.82 0.05
N ILE A 232 -4.32 -2.57 -1.07
CA ILE A 232 -4.37 -1.30 -1.79
C ILE A 232 -5.73 -1.14 -2.49
N ILE A 233 -6.14 -2.12 -3.29
CA ILE A 233 -7.40 -2.10 -4.07
C ILE A 233 -8.63 -1.92 -3.17
N LEU A 234 -8.65 -2.58 -2.01
CA LEU A 234 -9.75 -2.55 -1.05
C LEU A 234 -9.63 -1.40 -0.04
N SER A 235 -8.59 -0.57 -0.11
CA SER A 235 -8.46 0.53 0.82
C SER A 235 -9.56 1.56 0.56
N PRO A 236 -10.24 2.06 1.61
CA PRO A 236 -11.28 3.07 1.43
C PRO A 236 -10.73 4.42 0.98
N VAL A 237 -9.42 4.65 1.15
CA VAL A 237 -8.69 5.84 0.69
C VAL A 237 -7.35 5.40 0.10
N VAL A 238 -7.16 5.66 -1.18
CA VAL A 238 -5.92 5.40 -1.93
C VAL A 238 -5.58 6.62 -2.75
N TRP A 239 -4.50 7.28 -2.37
CA TRP A 239 -3.93 8.36 -3.17
C TRP A 239 -2.81 7.82 -4.06
N GLN A 240 -2.46 8.55 -5.13
CA GLN A 240 -1.41 8.14 -6.08
C GLN A 240 -0.06 7.81 -5.40
N HIS A 241 0.33 8.54 -4.34
CA HIS A 241 1.57 8.25 -3.60
C HIS A 241 1.55 6.94 -2.80
N TYR A 242 0.41 6.25 -2.68
CA TYR A 242 0.34 4.90 -2.11
C TYR A 242 0.77 3.83 -3.10
N PHE A 243 0.76 4.13 -4.39
CA PHE A 243 1.18 3.16 -5.41
C PHE A 243 2.68 2.94 -5.44
N VAL A 244 3.48 3.74 -4.74
CA VAL A 244 4.92 3.46 -4.53
C VAL A 244 5.16 2.07 -3.92
N LEU A 245 4.19 1.57 -3.14
CA LEU A 245 4.19 0.24 -2.55
C LEU A 245 4.19 -0.91 -3.59
N LEU A 246 3.82 -0.64 -4.83
CA LEU A 246 3.83 -1.62 -5.92
C LEU A 246 5.24 -1.88 -6.47
N PHE A 247 6.18 -0.97 -6.25
CA PHE A 247 7.54 -1.08 -6.78
C PHE A 247 8.23 -2.43 -6.48
N PRO A 248 8.30 -2.91 -5.21
CA PRO A 248 8.89 -4.22 -4.94
C PRO A 248 8.15 -5.37 -5.64
N ILE A 249 6.84 -5.24 -5.86
CA ILE A 249 6.05 -6.26 -6.56
C ILE A 249 6.43 -6.31 -8.03
N PHE A 250 6.61 -5.16 -8.70
CA PHE A 250 7.10 -5.11 -10.08
C PHE A 250 8.45 -5.81 -10.22
N VAL A 251 9.39 -5.51 -9.32
CA VAL A 251 10.75 -6.07 -9.37
C VAL A 251 10.75 -7.57 -9.11
N ILE A 252 10.03 -8.03 -8.08
CA ILE A 252 9.92 -9.46 -7.76
C ILE A 252 9.28 -10.20 -8.92
N LEU A 253 8.14 -9.72 -9.44
CA LEU A 253 7.37 -10.39 -10.48
C LEU A 253 8.16 -10.53 -11.79
N PHE A 254 9.03 -9.57 -12.13
CA PHE A 254 9.84 -9.62 -13.34
C PHE A 254 10.64 -10.93 -13.47
N GLY A 255 11.18 -11.44 -12.36
CA GLY A 255 11.93 -12.70 -12.33
C GLY A 255 11.11 -13.97 -12.55
N TYR A 256 9.77 -13.87 -12.57
CA TYR A 256 8.85 -15.00 -12.73
C TYR A 256 8.06 -14.95 -14.04
N LEU A 257 8.30 -13.97 -14.91
CA LEU A 257 7.62 -13.88 -16.20
C LEU A 257 8.23 -14.89 -17.17
N THR A 258 7.39 -15.67 -17.84
CA THR A 258 7.84 -16.80 -18.68
C THR A 258 7.74 -16.52 -20.17
N ASN A 259 6.83 -15.65 -20.60
CA ASN A 259 6.55 -15.43 -22.02
C ASN A 259 6.40 -13.94 -22.38
N ILE A 260 6.49 -13.63 -23.68
CA ILE A 260 6.48 -12.25 -24.18
C ILE A 260 5.17 -11.50 -23.86
N LYS A 261 4.02 -12.20 -23.82
CA LYS A 261 2.73 -11.59 -23.47
C LYS A 261 2.72 -11.11 -22.02
N GLN A 262 3.28 -11.92 -21.11
CA GLN A 262 3.42 -11.54 -19.71
C GLN A 262 4.39 -10.37 -19.53
N HIS A 263 5.54 -10.37 -20.25
CA HIS A 263 6.47 -9.24 -20.25
C HIS A 263 5.83 -7.96 -20.78
N PHE A 264 5.04 -8.05 -21.84
CA PHE A 264 4.29 -6.92 -22.39
C PHE A 264 3.28 -6.37 -21.38
N LEU A 265 2.46 -7.24 -20.77
CA LEU A 265 1.49 -6.81 -19.74
C LEU A 265 2.18 -6.20 -18.52
N TRP A 266 3.31 -6.76 -18.10
CA TRP A 266 4.12 -6.21 -17.01
C TRP A 266 4.67 -4.83 -17.37
N ALA A 267 5.25 -4.67 -18.57
CA ALA A 267 5.80 -3.39 -19.04
C ALA A 267 4.71 -2.33 -19.20
N PHE A 268 3.53 -2.72 -19.72
CA PHE A 268 2.37 -1.84 -19.81
C PHE A 268 1.88 -1.42 -18.42
N SER A 269 1.78 -2.35 -17.48
CA SER A 269 1.44 -2.05 -16.08
C SER A 269 2.48 -1.13 -15.43
N LEU A 270 3.77 -1.34 -15.71
CA LEU A 270 4.84 -0.48 -15.20
C LEU A 270 4.74 0.93 -15.78
N TYR A 271 4.43 1.07 -17.07
CA TYR A 271 4.20 2.36 -17.72
C TYR A 271 3.02 3.12 -17.08
N LEU A 272 1.89 2.45 -16.85
CA LEU A 272 0.74 3.03 -16.16
C LEU A 272 1.09 3.46 -14.72
N TRP A 273 1.93 2.70 -14.03
CA TRP A 273 2.40 3.06 -12.69
C TRP A 273 3.48 4.17 -12.68
N TRP A 274 4.28 4.28 -13.73
CA TRP A 274 5.41 5.20 -13.79
C TRP A 274 4.98 6.63 -14.14
N THR A 275 3.98 6.75 -15.02
CA THR A 275 3.57 8.01 -15.67
C THR A 275 2.54 8.81 -14.88
N GLU A 276 2.52 10.13 -15.11
CA GLU A 276 1.46 11.05 -14.70
C GLU A 276 0.83 11.67 -15.94
N PHE A 277 -0.46 12.00 -15.87
CA PHE A 277 -1.18 12.78 -16.87
C PHE A 277 -1.67 14.12 -16.27
N PRO A 278 -0.82 15.15 -16.15
CA PRO A 278 -1.15 16.41 -15.46
C PRO A 278 -2.40 17.11 -16.00
N TRP A 279 -2.65 16.99 -17.30
CA TRP A 279 -3.81 17.58 -17.98
C TRP A 279 -5.16 17.06 -17.45
N LEU A 280 -5.20 15.88 -16.82
CA LEU A 280 -6.42 15.31 -16.24
C LEU A 280 -6.91 16.05 -14.99
N GLN A 281 -6.09 16.92 -14.38
CA GLN A 281 -6.50 17.71 -13.22
C GLN A 281 -7.62 18.71 -13.56
N GLY A 282 -7.59 19.26 -14.78
CA GLY A 282 -8.61 20.21 -15.28
C GLY A 282 -9.61 19.60 -16.25
N ALA A 283 -9.53 18.29 -16.51
CA ALA A 283 -10.36 17.63 -17.51
C ALA A 283 -11.77 17.30 -16.95
N GLY A 284 -12.78 17.42 -17.81
CA GLY A 284 -14.14 17.01 -17.49
C GLY A 284 -14.29 15.48 -17.32
N VAL A 285 -15.34 15.07 -16.63
CA VAL A 285 -15.65 13.64 -16.40
C VAL A 285 -16.28 13.04 -17.65
N ASN A 286 -15.54 12.14 -18.31
CA ASN A 286 -16.06 11.25 -19.35
C ASN A 286 -15.36 9.89 -19.24
N LEU A 287 -15.84 8.88 -19.96
CA LEU A 287 -15.31 7.51 -19.86
C LEU A 287 -13.81 7.43 -20.14
N VAL A 288 -13.32 8.12 -21.19
CA VAL A 288 -11.90 8.10 -21.59
C VAL A 288 -11.04 8.72 -20.50
N ASN A 289 -11.36 9.94 -20.07
CA ASN A 289 -10.66 10.62 -19.00
C ASN A 289 -10.74 9.83 -17.69
N GLY A 290 -11.88 9.20 -17.41
CA GLY A 290 -12.09 8.37 -16.23
C GLY A 290 -11.23 7.12 -16.20
N VAL A 291 -11.07 6.46 -17.35
CA VAL A 291 -10.17 5.30 -17.50
C VAL A 291 -8.72 5.73 -17.36
N ILE A 292 -8.28 6.77 -18.09
CA ILE A 292 -6.88 7.24 -18.04
C ILE A 292 -6.53 7.75 -16.63
N ALA A 293 -7.44 8.46 -15.97
CA ALA A 293 -7.22 8.93 -14.59
C ALA A 293 -7.13 7.80 -13.56
N SER A 294 -7.55 6.59 -13.92
CA SER A 294 -7.53 5.41 -13.05
C SER A 294 -6.38 4.45 -13.40
N HIS A 295 -5.37 4.93 -14.14
CA HIS A 295 -4.23 4.14 -14.63
C HIS A 295 -3.47 3.42 -13.52
N TYR A 296 -3.28 4.03 -12.34
CA TYR A 296 -2.64 3.36 -11.21
C TYR A 296 -3.45 2.16 -10.71
N PHE A 297 -4.78 2.32 -10.61
CA PHE A 297 -5.67 1.21 -10.25
C PHE A 297 -5.56 0.07 -11.27
N PHE A 298 -5.59 0.40 -12.57
CA PHE A 298 -5.42 -0.62 -13.62
C PHE A 298 -4.04 -1.30 -13.58
N ALA A 299 -2.97 -0.58 -13.24
CA ALA A 299 -1.66 -1.19 -13.00
C ALA A 299 -1.73 -2.23 -11.87
N ALA A 300 -2.39 -1.93 -10.75
CA ALA A 300 -2.57 -2.89 -9.66
C ALA A 300 -3.42 -4.11 -10.10
N VAL A 301 -4.46 -3.92 -10.91
CA VAL A 301 -5.29 -5.01 -11.45
C VAL A 301 -4.48 -5.91 -12.38
N ILE A 302 -3.68 -5.34 -13.29
CA ILE A 302 -2.83 -6.11 -14.22
C ILE A 302 -1.78 -6.90 -13.43
N LEU A 303 -1.15 -6.29 -12.42
CA LEU A 303 -0.22 -7.01 -11.53
C LEU A 303 -0.91 -8.15 -10.77
N THR A 304 -2.14 -7.94 -10.30
CA THR A 304 -2.93 -8.97 -9.61
C THR A 304 -3.16 -10.16 -10.53
N TYR A 305 -3.56 -9.91 -11.78
CA TYR A 305 -3.73 -10.93 -12.80
C TYR A 305 -2.42 -11.69 -13.08
N LEU A 306 -1.33 -10.97 -13.33
CA LEU A 306 -0.01 -11.58 -13.61
C LEU A 306 0.49 -12.44 -12.46
N ILE A 307 0.28 -12.03 -11.21
CA ILE A 307 0.67 -12.83 -10.04
C ILE A 307 -0.21 -14.05 -9.89
N ALA A 308 -1.52 -13.93 -10.15
CA ALA A 308 -2.45 -15.05 -10.04
C ALA A 308 -2.11 -16.17 -11.05
N ILE A 309 -1.73 -15.83 -12.28
CA ILE A 309 -1.38 -16.82 -13.31
C ILE A 309 0.05 -17.38 -13.18
N ASN A 310 0.94 -16.72 -12.41
CA ASN A 310 2.31 -17.19 -12.16
C ASN A 310 2.49 -17.69 -10.71
N HIS A 311 1.38 -17.95 -10.00
CA HIS A 311 1.39 -18.22 -8.57
C HIS A 311 2.20 -19.48 -8.19
N ASP A 312 2.13 -20.53 -9.00
CA ASP A 312 2.86 -21.78 -8.76
C ASP A 312 4.37 -21.53 -8.63
N PHE A 313 4.94 -20.62 -9.43
CA PHE A 313 6.36 -20.28 -9.39
C PHE A 313 6.77 -19.44 -8.18
N LEU A 314 5.86 -18.60 -7.65
CA LEU A 314 6.12 -17.75 -6.48
C LEU A 314 6.14 -18.52 -5.16
N THR A 315 5.56 -19.73 -5.12
CA THR A 315 5.58 -20.59 -3.94
C THR A 315 6.71 -21.64 -3.96
N GLN A 316 7.29 -21.91 -5.14
CA GLN A 316 8.30 -22.94 -5.35
C GLN A 316 9.73 -22.54 -4.92
N THR A 317 9.99 -21.27 -4.59
CA THR A 317 11.29 -20.85 -4.00
C THR A 317 11.45 -21.21 -2.51
N LYS A 318 10.56 -22.07 -1.98
CA LYS A 318 10.80 -22.82 -0.74
C LYS A 318 11.53 -24.13 -1.05
N THR A 319 12.81 -24.07 -1.44
CA THR A 319 13.82 -25.14 -1.28
C THR A 319 15.09 -24.79 -2.06
N THR A 320 15.87 -23.83 -1.54
CA THR A 320 17.33 -23.79 -1.74
C THR A 320 17.97 -23.16 -0.52
#